data_AF-A0A516PXD3-F1
#
_entry.id   AF-A0A516PXD3-F1
#
_cell.length_a   1.000
_cell.length_b   1.000
_cell.length_c   1.000
_cell.angle_alpha   90.00
_cell.angle_beta   90.00
_cell.angle_gamma   90.00
#
_symmetry.space_group_name_H-M   'P 1'
#
loop_
_entity.id
_entity.type
_entity.pdbx_description
1 polymer ?
#
loop_
_entity_poly.entity_id
_entity_poly.type
_entity_poly.pdbx_seq_one_letter_code
_entity_poly.pdbx_strand_id
1 'polypeptide(L)'
;MPVHDRLLLVVGQVLQHGRVDLHQDQVLHRRLLVSVTASAVCDLWSTPTRHSRQNADGISRFVLGEDQRLRVSASLNPVFKIFLALHLITAIGVVGPLIYGATTAVRGIRTKDASATKSSARLVQIYSIVSIAVVIFGFGLMSATSPYTHKPVASFGETWIWLSLLLWAIAVALGLAVLTPALQRITAEITVGSEVSSALRGRVAGVGGVTGLIFLVIIVLMVYQPGGH
;
A
#
# COMPACT_ATOMS: atom_id res chain seq x y z
N MET A 1 22.21 -48.61 -27.06
CA MET A 1 22.59 -47.24 -27.47
C MET A 1 22.26 -46.29 -26.33
N PRO A 2 23.24 -45.58 -25.76
CA PRO A 2 23.12 -44.99 -24.42
C PRO A 2 22.57 -43.55 -24.45
N VAL A 3 21.83 -43.21 -23.40
CA VAL A 3 21.01 -42.00 -23.20
C VAL A 3 21.82 -40.68 -23.16
N HIS A 4 23.14 -40.76 -23.19
CA HIS A 4 24.04 -39.61 -23.07
C HIS A 4 24.06 -38.68 -24.30
N ASP A 5 23.78 -39.18 -25.50
CA ASP A 5 23.80 -38.35 -26.73
C ASP A 5 22.58 -37.43 -26.87
N ARG A 6 21.44 -37.77 -26.23
CA ARG A 6 20.23 -36.91 -26.27
C ARG A 6 20.33 -35.69 -25.36
N LEU A 7 21.16 -35.75 -24.32
CA LEU A 7 21.33 -34.65 -23.37
C LEU A 7 22.20 -33.51 -23.93
N LEU A 8 23.19 -33.84 -24.77
CA LEU A 8 24.02 -32.82 -25.43
C LEU A 8 23.26 -32.05 -26.52
N LEU A 9 22.31 -32.69 -27.20
CA LEU A 9 21.43 -32.02 -28.18
C LEU A 9 20.45 -31.04 -27.51
N VAL A 10 19.89 -31.39 -26.35
CA VAL A 10 18.98 -30.49 -25.60
C VAL A 10 19.73 -29.31 -24.98
N VAL A 11 20.94 -29.52 -24.46
CA VAL A 11 21.76 -28.44 -23.89
C VAL A 11 22.29 -27.50 -24.98
N GLY A 12 22.59 -27.99 -26.19
CA GLY A 12 22.96 -27.17 -27.33
C GLY A 12 21.83 -26.27 -27.86
N GLN A 13 20.58 -26.73 -27.78
CA GLN A 13 19.42 -25.98 -28.28
C GLN A 13 18.99 -24.84 -27.34
N VAL A 14 19.22 -24.98 -26.03
CA VAL A 14 18.90 -23.96 -25.03
C VAL A 14 19.89 -22.79 -25.04
N LEU A 15 21.16 -23.04 -25.42
CA LEU A 15 22.20 -21.99 -25.43
C LEU A 15 22.17 -21.07 -26.67
N GLN A 16 21.46 -21.42 -27.74
CA GLN A 16 21.30 -20.54 -28.92
C GLN A 16 20.06 -19.64 -28.88
N HIS A 17 19.12 -19.84 -27.95
CA HIS A 17 17.96 -18.94 -27.78
C HIS A 17 18.18 -17.84 -26.72
N GLY A 18 19.38 -17.74 -26.14
CA GLY A 18 19.72 -16.77 -25.08
C GLY A 18 20.14 -15.37 -25.54
N ARG A 19 19.80 -14.93 -26.75
CA ARG A 19 20.15 -13.59 -27.23
C ARG A 19 19.25 -13.13 -28.38
N VAL A 20 17.99 -12.76 -28.08
CA VAL A 20 17.16 -11.80 -28.84
C VAL A 20 15.92 -11.44 -27.99
N ASP A 21 15.73 -10.13 -27.77
CA ASP A 21 14.52 -9.39 -27.37
C ASP A 21 13.88 -9.54 -25.97
N LEU A 22 14.53 -8.93 -24.97
CA LEU A 22 13.95 -8.64 -23.65
C LEU A 22 12.94 -7.46 -23.61
N HIS A 23 12.56 -6.87 -24.75
CA HIS A 23 11.72 -5.67 -24.77
C HIS A 23 10.27 -5.90 -25.23
N GLN A 24 9.90 -7.13 -25.64
CA GLN A 24 8.63 -7.38 -26.35
C GLN A 24 7.67 -8.40 -25.68
N ASP A 25 8.08 -9.06 -24.58
CA ASP A 25 7.27 -10.11 -23.92
C ASP A 25 6.42 -9.64 -22.71
N GLN A 26 6.63 -8.42 -22.20
CA GLN A 26 5.86 -7.91 -21.05
C GLN A 26 4.41 -7.50 -21.40
N VAL A 27 4.09 -7.28 -22.67
CA VAL A 27 2.78 -6.76 -23.09
C VAL A 27 1.75 -7.87 -23.30
N LEU A 28 2.18 -9.09 -23.64
CA LEU A 28 1.28 -10.21 -23.93
C LEU A 28 0.74 -10.89 -22.66
N HIS A 29 1.55 -10.99 -21.59
CA HIS A 29 1.10 -11.57 -20.32
C HIS A 29 0.05 -10.72 -19.57
N ARG A 30 -0.01 -9.40 -19.82
CA ARG A 30 -0.98 -8.50 -19.17
C ARG A 30 -2.38 -8.55 -19.80
N ARG A 31 -2.52 -9.06 -21.03
CA ARG A 31 -3.81 -9.11 -21.75
C ARG A 31 -4.60 -10.39 -21.45
N LEU A 32 -3.94 -11.51 -21.14
CA LEU A 32 -4.62 -12.79 -20.90
C LEU A 32 -5.22 -12.93 -19.49
N LEU A 33 -4.72 -12.21 -18.49
CA LEU A 33 -5.29 -12.24 -17.13
C LEU A 33 -6.55 -11.37 -16.97
N VAL A 34 -6.81 -10.43 -17.89
CA VAL A 34 -7.97 -9.53 -17.81
C VAL A 34 -9.20 -10.11 -18.53
N SER A 35 -9.02 -11.00 -19.51
CA SER A 35 -10.15 -11.58 -20.27
C SER A 35 -10.81 -12.78 -19.57
N VAL A 36 -10.07 -13.57 -18.79
CA VAL A 36 -10.61 -14.78 -18.16
C VAL A 36 -11.54 -14.46 -16.97
N THR A 37 -11.37 -13.31 -16.31
CA THR A 37 -12.25 -12.90 -15.19
C THR A 37 -13.55 -12.22 -15.63
N ALA A 38 -13.64 -11.75 -16.88
CA ALA A 38 -14.82 -11.00 -17.34
C ALA A 38 -15.98 -11.91 -17.78
N SER A 39 -15.70 -13.06 -18.38
CA SER A 39 -16.74 -13.90 -18.99
C SER A 39 -17.51 -14.76 -18.00
N ALA A 40 -16.89 -15.19 -16.90
CA ALA A 40 -17.55 -16.04 -15.90
C ALA A 40 -18.58 -15.31 -15.01
N VAL A 41 -18.51 -13.97 -14.96
CA VAL A 41 -19.42 -13.16 -14.12
C VAL A 41 -20.70 -12.77 -14.87
N CYS A 42 -20.66 -12.68 -16.21
CA CYS A 42 -21.83 -12.29 -17.00
C CYS A 42 -22.89 -13.41 -17.14
N ASP A 43 -22.48 -14.68 -17.13
CA ASP A 43 -23.39 -15.81 -17.36
C ASP A 43 -24.19 -16.24 -16.11
N LEU A 44 -23.84 -15.72 -14.93
CA LEU A 44 -24.57 -16.03 -13.69
C LEU A 44 -25.77 -15.10 -13.44
N TRP A 45 -25.99 -14.07 -14.27
CA TRP A 45 -27.04 -13.07 -14.04
C TRP A 45 -28.27 -13.20 -14.97
N SER A 46 -28.22 -14.03 -16.01
CA SER A 46 -29.22 -14.02 -17.09
C SER A 46 -30.18 -15.22 -17.09
N THR A 47 -31.01 -15.35 -16.05
CA THR A 47 -32.24 -16.15 -16.14
C THR A 47 -33.48 -15.31 -15.82
N PRO A 48 -34.26 -14.88 -16.83
CA PRO A 48 -35.54 -14.23 -16.61
C PRO A 48 -36.66 -15.29 -16.59
N THR A 49 -37.14 -15.67 -15.41
CA THR A 49 -38.37 -16.47 -15.28
C THR A 49 -39.59 -15.56 -15.30
N ARG A 50 -40.33 -15.70 -16.39
CA ARG A 50 -41.60 -15.07 -16.75
C ARG A 50 -42.75 -15.65 -15.90
N HIS A 51 -43.00 -15.09 -14.71
CA HIS A 51 -44.28 -15.19 -13.99
C HIS A 51 -44.68 -13.79 -13.50
N SER A 52 -45.44 -13.02 -14.27
CA SER A 52 -46.91 -13.06 -14.33
C SER A 52 -47.61 -12.39 -13.11
N ARG A 53 -47.78 -11.07 -13.24
CA ARG A 53 -49.05 -10.33 -13.01
C ARG A 53 -49.64 -10.14 -11.59
N GLN A 54 -48.98 -10.50 -10.49
CA GLN A 54 -49.54 -10.24 -9.14
C GLN A 54 -48.87 -9.11 -8.32
N ASN A 55 -47.87 -8.42 -8.86
CA ASN A 55 -47.04 -7.49 -8.07
C ASN A 55 -47.21 -6.00 -8.44
N ALA A 56 -48.31 -5.62 -9.10
CA ALA A 56 -48.53 -4.22 -9.49
C ALA A 56 -48.82 -3.31 -8.28
N ASP A 57 -49.36 -3.86 -7.20
CA ASP A 57 -49.73 -3.10 -5.98
C ASP A 57 -48.57 -2.99 -4.97
N GLY A 58 -47.52 -3.80 -5.15
CA GLY A 58 -46.25 -3.70 -4.43
C GLY A 58 -45.30 -2.67 -5.03
N ILE A 59 -45.33 -2.51 -6.36
CA ILE A 59 -44.46 -1.59 -7.10
C ILE A 59 -44.77 -0.13 -6.75
N SER A 60 -46.02 0.24 -6.50
CA SER A 60 -46.40 1.62 -6.13
C SER A 60 -45.92 2.02 -4.72
N ARG A 61 -45.76 1.06 -3.78
CA ARG A 61 -45.11 1.31 -2.47
C ARG A 61 -43.58 1.27 -2.54
N PHE A 62 -43.00 0.54 -3.50
CA PHE A 62 -41.56 0.55 -3.78
C PHE A 62 -41.11 1.85 -4.45
N VAL A 63 -41.91 2.36 -5.39
CA VAL A 63 -41.66 3.61 -6.14
C VAL A 63 -41.72 4.86 -5.24
N LEU A 64 -42.56 4.90 -4.20
CA LEU A 64 -42.55 5.99 -3.21
C LEU A 64 -41.44 5.88 -2.15
N GLY A 65 -40.65 4.80 -2.16
CA GLY A 65 -39.50 4.58 -1.27
C GLY A 65 -38.13 4.82 -1.94
N GLU A 66 -38.09 4.98 -3.26
CA GLU A 66 -36.85 5.16 -4.03
C GLU A 66 -36.26 6.56 -3.90
N ASP A 67 -37.12 7.57 -3.69
CA ASP A 67 -36.71 8.97 -3.54
C ASP A 67 -35.83 9.19 -2.30
N GLN A 68 -36.05 8.43 -1.24
CA GLN A 68 -35.19 8.48 -0.05
C GLN A 68 -33.85 7.80 -0.27
N ARG A 69 -33.80 6.69 -1.02
CA ARG A 69 -32.53 5.98 -1.31
C ARG A 69 -31.60 6.79 -2.22
N LEU A 70 -32.15 7.60 -3.13
CA LEU A 70 -31.36 8.49 -3.99
C LEU A 70 -30.90 9.78 -3.28
N ARG A 71 -31.59 10.21 -2.22
CA ARG A 71 -31.24 11.41 -1.44
C ARG A 71 -30.27 11.12 -0.28
N VAL A 72 -30.31 9.91 0.28
CA VAL A 72 -29.35 9.46 1.32
C VAL A 72 -27.92 9.33 0.75
N SER A 73 -27.77 9.05 -0.53
CA SER A 73 -26.45 8.96 -1.19
C SER A 73 -25.82 10.32 -1.51
N ALA A 74 -26.59 11.41 -1.51
CA ALA A 74 -26.15 12.74 -1.98
C ALA A 74 -25.80 13.76 -0.89
N SER A 75 -26.15 13.53 0.39
CA SER A 75 -25.88 14.49 1.47
C SER A 75 -24.89 13.95 2.50
N LEU A 76 -23.68 13.67 2.04
CA LEU A 76 -22.50 13.64 2.91
C LEU A 76 -21.58 14.71 2.35
N ASN A 77 -21.25 15.72 3.16
CA ASN A 77 -20.46 16.88 2.77
C ASN A 77 -19.36 16.49 1.77
N PRO A 78 -19.43 16.91 0.49
CA PRO A 78 -18.47 16.48 -0.54
C PRO A 78 -17.04 16.81 -0.12
N VAL A 79 -16.86 17.90 0.62
CA VAL A 79 -15.61 18.33 1.24
C VAL A 79 -15.02 17.25 2.18
N PHE A 80 -15.83 16.67 3.08
CA PHE A 80 -15.36 15.62 4.01
C PHE A 80 -14.86 14.38 3.26
N LYS A 81 -15.62 13.92 2.25
CA LYS A 81 -15.24 12.76 1.43
C LYS A 81 -13.93 13.00 0.67
N ILE A 82 -13.71 14.22 0.18
CA ILE A 82 -12.47 14.60 -0.52
C ILE A 82 -11.28 14.55 0.44
N PHE A 83 -11.37 15.18 1.62
CA PHE A 83 -10.28 15.14 2.61
C PHE A 83 -10.01 13.71 3.11
N LEU A 84 -11.06 12.92 3.34
CA LEU A 84 -10.92 11.53 3.76
C LEU A 84 -10.23 10.69 2.68
N ALA A 85 -10.67 10.81 1.42
CA ALA A 85 -10.05 10.10 0.31
C ALA A 85 -8.58 10.51 0.14
N LEU A 86 -8.28 11.81 0.23
CA LEU A 86 -6.93 12.33 0.11
C LEU A 86 -6.02 11.87 1.25
N HIS A 87 -6.53 11.81 2.49
CA HIS A 87 -5.83 11.25 3.63
C HIS A 87 -5.56 9.74 3.43
N LEU A 88 -6.55 8.98 2.98
CA LEU A 88 -6.38 7.53 2.79
C LEU A 88 -5.40 7.21 1.65
N ILE A 89 -5.50 7.93 0.53
CA ILE A 89 -4.58 7.78 -0.61
C ILE A 89 -3.16 8.14 -0.19
N THR A 90 -2.98 9.22 0.56
CA THR A 90 -1.65 9.62 1.04
C THR A 90 -1.12 8.66 2.10
N ALA A 91 -1.95 8.22 3.04
CA ALA A 91 -1.57 7.24 4.06
C ALA A 91 -1.09 5.93 3.42
N ILE A 92 -1.91 5.32 2.57
CA ILE A 92 -1.57 4.03 1.93
C ILE A 92 -0.43 4.21 0.92
N GLY A 93 -0.48 5.29 0.13
CA GLY A 93 0.51 5.62 -0.89
C GLY A 93 1.90 5.97 -0.33
N VAL A 94 2.00 6.40 0.93
CA VAL A 94 3.28 6.71 1.57
C VAL A 94 3.78 5.57 2.45
N VAL A 95 2.90 4.99 3.28
CA VAL A 95 3.28 3.94 4.23
C VAL A 95 3.73 2.67 3.50
N GLY A 96 3.05 2.29 2.40
CA GLY A 96 3.40 1.11 1.62
C GLY A 96 4.83 1.15 1.06
N PRO A 97 5.19 2.16 0.25
CA PRO A 97 6.55 2.31 -0.28
C PRO A 97 7.63 2.50 0.79
N LEU A 98 7.30 3.12 1.92
CA LEU A 98 8.24 3.31 3.03
C LEU A 98 8.64 1.96 3.66
N ILE A 99 7.66 1.09 3.96
CA ILE A 99 7.91 -0.25 4.51
C ILE A 99 8.60 -1.14 3.46
N TYR A 100 8.19 -1.03 2.19
CA TYR A 100 8.84 -1.73 1.07
C TYR A 100 10.32 -1.35 0.94
N GLY A 101 10.67 -0.07 1.05
CA GLY A 101 12.06 0.40 1.03
C GLY A 101 12.89 -0.17 2.19
N ALA A 102 12.32 -0.21 3.40
CA ALA A 102 12.99 -0.77 4.57
C ALA A 102 13.25 -2.28 4.45
N THR A 103 12.29 -3.04 3.90
CA THR A 103 12.40 -4.50 3.76
C THR A 103 13.30 -4.91 2.58
N THR A 104 13.27 -4.17 1.47
CA THR A 104 14.16 -4.41 0.32
C THR A 104 15.61 -4.05 0.62
N ALA A 105 15.85 -3.05 1.47
CA ALA A 105 17.20 -2.72 1.93
C ALA A 105 17.92 -3.92 2.56
N VAL A 106 17.24 -4.71 3.39
CA VAL A 106 17.82 -5.91 4.03
C VAL A 106 18.24 -6.96 3.00
N ARG A 107 17.49 -7.10 1.90
CA ARG A 107 17.86 -7.99 0.79
C ARG A 107 19.08 -7.46 0.04
N GLY A 108 19.12 -6.16 -0.29
CA GLY A 108 20.25 -5.53 -1.00
C GLY A 108 21.57 -5.62 -0.21
N ILE A 109 21.49 -5.53 1.11
CA ILE A 109 22.64 -5.72 2.01
C ILE A 109 23.19 -7.16 1.93
N ARG A 110 22.32 -8.17 1.79
CA ARG A 110 22.73 -9.59 1.68
C ARG A 110 23.36 -9.90 0.33
N THR A 111 22.90 -9.25 -0.74
CA THR A 111 23.46 -9.43 -2.09
C THR A 111 24.68 -8.55 -2.36
N LYS A 112 25.10 -7.73 -1.38
CA LYS A 112 26.21 -6.75 -1.50
C LYS A 112 26.05 -5.83 -2.72
N ASP A 113 24.81 -5.40 -3.01
CA ASP A 113 24.51 -4.47 -4.10
C ASP A 113 24.40 -3.04 -3.58
N ALA A 114 25.40 -2.22 -3.91
CA ALA A 114 25.46 -0.81 -3.52
C ALA A 114 24.34 0.02 -4.16
N SER A 115 23.95 -0.30 -5.41
CA SER A 115 22.94 0.45 -6.14
C SER A 115 21.55 0.26 -5.52
N ALA A 116 21.21 -0.99 -5.16
CA ALA A 116 19.97 -1.35 -4.49
C ALA A 116 19.88 -0.70 -3.09
N THR A 117 20.99 -0.71 -2.34
CA THR A 117 21.03 -0.13 -0.99
C THR A 117 20.89 1.40 -1.03
N LYS A 118 21.56 2.06 -1.99
CA LYS A 118 21.44 3.51 -2.22
C LYS A 118 20.02 3.92 -2.60
N SER A 119 19.39 3.17 -3.50
CA SER A 119 18.00 3.41 -3.91
C SER A 119 17.05 3.27 -2.72
N SER A 120 17.24 2.24 -1.90
CA SER A 120 16.44 2.02 -0.69
C SER A 120 16.61 3.15 0.33
N ALA A 121 17.83 3.65 0.53
CA ALA A 121 18.10 4.80 1.40
C ALA A 121 17.33 6.05 0.93
N ARG A 122 17.32 6.29 -0.38
CA ARG A 122 16.59 7.42 -0.97
C ARG A 122 15.08 7.27 -0.81
N LEU A 123 14.53 6.07 -1.01
CA LEU A 123 13.11 5.80 -0.78
C LEU A 123 12.72 6.08 0.67
N VAL A 124 13.45 5.52 1.64
CA VAL A 124 13.20 5.75 3.07
C VAL A 124 13.23 7.25 3.38
N GLN A 125 14.23 7.98 2.88
CA GLN A 125 14.37 9.41 3.14
C GLN A 125 13.20 10.21 2.55
N ILE A 126 12.91 10.03 1.25
CA ILE A 126 11.86 10.77 0.56
C ILE A 126 10.50 10.47 1.19
N TYR A 127 10.15 9.19 1.37
CA TYR A 127 8.85 8.83 1.89
C TYR A 127 8.68 9.19 3.37
N SER A 128 9.76 9.25 4.16
CA SER A 128 9.70 9.79 5.54
C SER A 128 9.30 11.27 5.53
N ILE A 129 9.85 12.07 4.60
CA ILE A 129 9.49 13.48 4.44
C ILE A 129 8.07 13.63 3.88
N VAL A 130 7.72 12.87 2.84
CA VAL A 130 6.38 12.91 2.23
C VAL A 130 5.30 12.47 3.22
N SER A 131 5.62 11.68 4.24
CA SER A 131 4.68 11.30 5.30
C SER A 131 4.11 12.48 6.09
N ILE A 132 4.78 13.64 6.08
CA ILE A 132 4.25 14.87 6.67
C ILE A 132 2.94 15.28 5.97
N ALA A 133 2.79 15.02 4.67
CA ALA A 133 1.55 15.29 3.94
C ALA A 133 0.36 14.50 4.54
N VAL A 134 0.59 13.24 4.97
CA VAL A 134 -0.45 12.40 5.60
C VAL A 134 -1.00 13.07 6.85
N VAL A 135 -0.11 13.65 7.67
CA VAL A 135 -0.45 14.37 8.89
C VAL A 135 -1.19 15.66 8.57
N ILE A 136 -0.75 16.43 7.58
CA ILE A 136 -1.43 17.65 7.13
C ILE A 136 -2.87 17.34 6.68
N PHE A 137 -3.06 16.29 5.86
CA PHE A 137 -4.39 15.88 5.44
C PHE A 137 -5.22 15.31 6.60
N GLY A 138 -4.59 14.65 7.58
CA GLY A 138 -5.24 14.22 8.82
C GLY A 138 -5.77 15.41 9.63
N PHE A 139 -4.95 16.45 9.84
CA PHE A 139 -5.38 17.70 10.48
C PHE A 139 -6.49 18.41 9.69
N GLY A 140 -6.39 18.44 8.36
CA GLY A 140 -7.44 18.97 7.48
C GLY A 140 -8.77 18.23 7.63
N LEU A 141 -8.73 16.89 7.80
CA LEU A 141 -9.92 16.09 8.09
C LEU A 141 -10.52 16.41 9.47
N MET A 142 -9.69 16.63 10.49
CA MET A 142 -10.16 17.01 11.84
C MET A 142 -10.82 18.40 11.87
N SER A 143 -10.42 19.30 10.96
CA SER A 143 -11.04 20.61 10.79
C SER A 143 -12.40 20.55 10.06
N ALA A 144 -12.78 19.41 9.49
CA ALA A 144 -14.06 19.25 8.79
C ALA A 144 -15.17 18.77 9.74
N THR A 145 -16.37 19.32 9.58
CA THR A 145 -17.53 18.95 10.40
C THR A 145 -18.16 17.63 9.92
N SER A 146 -18.42 16.71 10.85
CA SER A 146 -19.04 15.41 10.57
C SER A 146 -20.46 15.59 10.01
N PRO A 147 -20.81 14.98 8.86
CA PRO A 147 -22.16 15.04 8.29
C PRO A 147 -23.25 14.40 9.16
N TYR A 148 -22.87 13.46 10.03
CA TYR A 148 -23.84 12.64 10.78
C TYR A 148 -24.20 13.21 12.16
N THR A 149 -23.29 13.96 12.78
CA THR A 149 -23.42 14.35 14.19
C THR A 149 -23.36 15.86 14.43
N HIS A 150 -23.07 16.67 13.40
CA HIS A 150 -22.84 18.12 13.51
C HIS A 150 -21.78 18.52 14.55
N LYS A 151 -20.96 17.55 14.99
CA LYS A 151 -19.84 17.71 15.90
C LYS A 151 -18.53 17.60 15.12
N PRO A 152 -17.41 18.19 15.62
CA PRO A 152 -16.09 17.94 15.08
C PRO A 152 -15.80 16.43 15.06
N VAL A 153 -15.24 15.92 13.96
CA VAL A 153 -14.93 14.48 13.80
C VAL A 153 -13.82 13.99 14.76
N ALA A 154 -13.13 14.91 15.40
CA ALA A 154 -12.03 14.65 16.31
C ALA A 154 -11.83 15.86 17.23
N SER A 155 -11.76 15.62 18.53
CA SER A 155 -11.25 16.60 19.49
C SER A 155 -9.79 16.28 19.80
N PHE A 156 -8.95 17.30 19.95
CA PHE A 156 -7.55 17.13 20.36
C PHE A 156 -7.38 16.40 21.71
N GLY A 157 -8.45 16.34 22.52
CA GLY A 157 -8.46 15.62 23.79
C GLY A 157 -8.47 14.09 23.66
N GLU A 158 -8.63 13.57 22.44
CA GLU A 158 -8.74 12.13 22.22
C GLU A 158 -7.37 11.45 22.27
N THR A 159 -7.24 10.49 23.20
CA THR A 159 -5.97 9.84 23.52
C THR A 159 -5.33 9.19 22.28
N TRP A 160 -6.14 8.62 21.38
CA TRP A 160 -5.62 7.96 20.18
C TRP A 160 -4.97 8.93 19.19
N ILE A 161 -5.36 10.21 19.16
CA ILE A 161 -4.87 11.18 18.19
C ILE A 161 -3.45 11.61 18.55
N TRP A 162 -3.26 12.10 19.77
CA TRP A 162 -1.94 12.54 20.21
C TRP A 162 -0.96 11.37 20.32
N LEU A 163 -1.42 10.19 20.76
CA LEU A 163 -0.59 8.98 20.79
C LEU A 163 -0.14 8.58 19.37
N SER A 164 -1.04 8.61 18.39
CA SER A 164 -0.69 8.34 16.99
C SER A 164 0.29 9.37 16.42
N LEU A 165 0.13 10.65 16.76
CA LEU A 165 1.04 11.71 16.34
C LEU A 165 2.45 11.52 16.93
N LEU A 166 2.54 11.14 18.20
CA LEU A 166 3.79 10.82 18.87
C LEU A 166 4.47 9.61 18.22
N LEU A 167 3.73 8.52 17.98
CA LEU A 167 4.24 7.33 17.31
C LEU A 167 4.74 7.65 15.90
N TRP A 168 4.01 8.48 15.16
CA TRP A 168 4.44 8.95 13.83
C TRP A 168 5.74 9.76 13.91
N ALA A 169 5.85 10.69 14.86
CA ALA A 169 7.06 11.49 15.04
C ALA A 169 8.28 10.60 15.34
N ILE A 170 8.10 9.57 16.19
CA ILE A 170 9.14 8.58 16.47
C ILE A 170 9.51 7.80 15.20
N ALA A 171 8.53 7.36 14.41
CA ALA A 171 8.78 6.64 13.16
C ALA A 171 9.60 7.46 12.16
N VAL A 172 9.26 8.75 11.99
CA VAL A 172 10.01 9.68 11.12
C VAL A 172 11.42 9.92 11.67
N ALA A 173 11.57 10.11 12.98
CA ALA A 173 12.87 10.26 13.61
C ALA A 173 13.75 9.03 13.40
N LEU A 174 13.20 7.82 13.55
CA LEU A 174 13.92 6.57 13.27
C LEU A 174 14.32 6.46 11.79
N GLY A 175 13.41 6.82 10.87
CA GLY A 175 13.69 6.81 9.42
C GLY A 175 14.81 7.76 9.00
N LEU A 176 14.78 9.00 9.49
CA LEU A 176 15.73 10.04 9.11
C LEU A 176 17.04 9.98 9.91
N ALA A 177 16.98 9.79 11.23
CA ALA A 177 18.17 9.85 12.09
C ALA A 177 18.92 8.52 12.20
N VAL A 178 18.24 7.38 11.99
CA VAL A 178 18.86 6.05 12.16
C VAL A 178 18.95 5.30 10.85
N LEU A 179 17.83 5.12 10.15
CA LEU A 179 17.76 4.24 8.98
C LEU A 179 18.51 4.82 7.77
N THR A 180 18.26 6.09 7.45
CA THR A 180 18.92 6.79 6.32
C THR A 180 20.45 6.81 6.45
N PRO A 181 21.06 7.29 7.55
CA PRO A 181 22.51 7.31 7.68
C PRO A 181 23.12 5.91 7.80
N ALA A 182 22.41 4.94 8.39
CA ALA A 182 22.89 3.56 8.42
C ALA A 182 22.98 2.97 7.01
N LEU A 183 21.97 3.17 6.16
CA LEU A 183 21.98 2.69 4.78
C LEU A 183 23.05 3.37 3.93
N GLN A 184 23.29 4.67 4.13
CA GLN A 184 24.36 5.40 3.46
C GLN A 184 25.75 4.86 3.84
N ARG A 185 25.99 4.55 5.12
CA ARG A 185 27.25 3.93 5.58
C ARG A 185 27.45 2.55 4.97
N ILE A 186 26.43 1.70 4.98
CA ILE A 186 26.51 0.37 4.36
C ILE A 186 26.78 0.48 2.86
N THR A 187 26.15 1.45 2.19
CA THR A 187 26.38 1.70 0.75
C THR A 187 27.84 2.07 0.50
N ALA A 188 28.42 2.95 1.32
CA ALA A 188 29.82 3.35 1.22
C ALA A 188 30.78 2.16 1.43
N GLU A 189 30.52 1.35 2.47
CA GLU A 189 31.30 0.12 2.77
C GLU A 189 31.26 -0.88 1.61
N ILE A 190 30.08 -1.18 1.07
CA ILE A 190 29.92 -2.08 -0.08
C ILE A 190 30.64 -1.52 -1.32
N THR A 191 30.59 -0.20 -1.54
CA THR A 191 31.20 0.45 -2.72
C THR A 191 32.72 0.35 -2.72
N VAL A 192 33.36 0.43 -1.55
CA VAL A 192 34.82 0.27 -1.40
C VAL A 192 35.25 -1.18 -1.21
N GLY A 193 34.29 -2.13 -1.22
CA GLY A 193 34.55 -3.55 -1.02
C GLY A 193 34.89 -3.94 0.42
N SER A 194 34.57 -3.10 1.41
CA SER A 194 34.79 -3.43 2.82
C SER A 194 33.68 -4.32 3.38
N GLU A 195 34.03 -5.12 4.40
CA GLU A 195 33.06 -5.97 5.08
C GLU A 195 32.13 -5.13 5.96
N VAL A 196 30.82 -5.22 5.68
CA VAL A 196 29.81 -4.53 6.48
C VAL A 196 29.73 -5.18 7.87
N SER A 197 29.69 -4.37 8.92
CA SER A 197 29.57 -4.89 10.30
C SER A 197 28.24 -5.64 10.50
N SER A 198 28.28 -6.80 11.18
CA SER A 198 27.07 -7.56 11.54
C SER A 198 26.11 -6.73 12.41
N ALA A 199 26.65 -5.92 13.32
CA ALA A 199 25.86 -5.02 14.16
C ALA A 199 25.13 -3.95 13.32
N LEU A 200 25.80 -3.40 12.30
CA LEU A 200 25.22 -2.38 11.43
C LEU A 200 24.08 -2.96 10.57
N ARG A 201 24.26 -4.18 10.04
CA ARG A 201 23.21 -4.92 9.33
C ARG A 201 22.02 -5.23 10.23
N GLY A 202 22.29 -5.74 11.45
CA GLY A 202 21.26 -6.04 12.44
C GLY A 202 20.45 -4.80 12.84
N ARG A 203 21.11 -3.65 12.99
CA ARG A 203 20.46 -2.37 13.30
C ARG A 203 19.48 -1.94 12.21
N VAL A 204 19.85 -2.04 10.94
CA VAL A 204 18.96 -1.69 9.82
C VAL A 204 17.74 -2.61 9.78
N ALA A 205 17.94 -3.92 9.93
CA ALA A 205 16.84 -4.88 9.96
C ALA A 205 15.90 -4.66 11.16
N GLY A 206 16.45 -4.44 12.35
CA GLY A 206 15.68 -4.18 13.56
C GLY A 206 14.90 -2.88 13.48
N VAL A 207 15.55 -1.77 13.12
CA VAL A 207 14.89 -0.45 13.02
C VAL A 207 13.84 -0.46 11.91
N GLY A 208 14.13 -1.07 10.75
CA GLY A 208 13.14 -1.18 9.66
C GLY A 208 11.89 -1.95 10.09
N GLY A 209 12.05 -3.07 10.81
CA GLY A 209 10.94 -3.85 11.36
C GLY A 209 10.13 -3.07 12.41
N VAL A 210 10.81 -2.42 13.35
CA VAL A 210 10.17 -1.59 14.39
C VAL A 210 9.39 -0.43 13.78
N THR A 211 9.95 0.27 12.78
CA THR A 211 9.23 1.33 12.07
C THR A 211 7.96 0.80 11.40
N GLY A 212 8.02 -0.36 10.75
CA GLY A 212 6.83 -1.00 10.18
C GLY A 212 5.78 -1.36 11.23
N LEU A 213 6.21 -1.87 12.39
CA LEU A 213 5.32 -2.19 13.51
C LEU A 213 4.66 -0.93 14.10
N ILE A 214 5.40 0.17 14.23
CA ILE A 214 4.85 1.45 14.69
C ILE A 214 3.72 1.91 13.76
N PHE A 215 3.92 1.87 12.44
CA PHE A 215 2.86 2.22 11.49
C PHE A 215 1.65 1.30 11.56
N LEU A 216 1.86 -0.01 11.77
CA LEU A 216 0.76 -0.94 11.98
C LEU A 216 -0.04 -0.59 13.25
N VAL A 217 0.65 -0.29 14.36
CA VAL A 217 0.01 0.12 15.61
C VAL A 217 -0.79 1.42 15.42
N ILE A 218 -0.25 2.40 14.69
CA ILE A 218 -0.97 3.64 14.35
C ILE A 218 -2.28 3.33 13.62
N ILE A 219 -2.25 2.43 12.62
CA ILE A 219 -3.46 2.04 11.86
C ILE A 219 -4.49 1.39 12.78
N VAL A 220 -4.05 0.45 13.63
CA VAL A 220 -4.93 -0.20 14.62
C VAL A 220 -5.55 0.84 15.55
N LEU A 221 -4.76 1.79 16.07
CA LEU A 221 -5.27 2.87 16.90
C LEU A 221 -6.35 3.71 16.20
N MET A 222 -6.16 4.01 14.92
CA MET A 222 -7.10 4.81 14.11
C MET A 222 -8.39 4.07 13.76
N VAL A 223 -8.34 2.73 13.68
CA VAL A 223 -9.51 1.89 13.40
C VAL A 223 -10.32 1.62 14.66
N TYR A 224 -9.66 1.33 15.79
CA TYR A 224 -10.33 0.97 17.03
C TYR A 224 -10.68 2.16 17.93
N GLN A 225 -10.05 3.34 17.72
CA GLN A 225 -10.34 4.61 18.41
C GLN A 225 -10.66 4.44 19.91
N PRO A 226 -9.73 3.92 20.71
CA PRO A 226 -9.97 3.69 22.13
C PRO A 226 -10.19 5.04 22.83
N GLY A 227 -11.43 5.31 23.23
CA GLY A 227 -11.83 6.59 23.83
C GLY A 227 -13.00 7.30 23.15
N GLY A 228 -13.47 6.85 21.97
CA GLY A 228 -14.59 7.49 21.28
C GLY A 228 -15.92 7.19 21.98
N HIS A 229 -16.45 8.13 22.76
CA HIS A 229 -17.80 8.10 23.34
C HIS A 229 -18.54 9.42 23.09
#